data_AF-A0A2P2KGA9-F1
#
_entry.id   AF-A0A2P2KGA9-F1
#
_cell.length_a   1.000
_cell.length_b   1.000
_cell.length_c   1.000
_cell.angle_alpha   90.00
_cell.angle_beta   90.00
_cell.angle_gamma   90.00
#
_symmetry.space_group_name_H-M   'P 1'
#
loop_
_entity.id
_entity.type
_entity.pdbx_description
1 polymer ?
#
loop_
_entity_poly.entity_id
_entity_poly.type
_entity_poly.pdbx_seq_one_letter_code
_entity_poly.pdbx_strand_id
1 'polypeptide(L)'
;MKEHFDKTGKCSLCEAKVDEILIDKSTHFFSIVPFAATYPFEVWIVPQEHSSHFQKLDCEKANDLGGLLKLVLRKISMQLNNPPFNFMIQTSPVQAKGPQLAYIHWFLQIVPQLSGVGGFEIGTGCYINPVFPEDAAKVLKEVNLPGEA
;
A
#
# COMPACT_ATOMS: atom_id res chain seq x y z
N MET A 1 -12.15 -0.65 -8.69
CA MET A 1 -12.69 -1.68 -7.78
C MET A 1 -14.09 -2.15 -8.18
N LYS A 2 -15.09 -1.26 -8.33
CA LYS A 2 -16.46 -1.65 -8.75
C LYS A 2 -16.48 -2.44 -10.06
N GLU A 3 -15.87 -1.94 -11.13
CA GLU A 3 -15.86 -2.64 -12.43
C GLU A 3 -15.21 -4.03 -12.38
N HIS A 4 -14.18 -4.19 -11.54
CA HIS A 4 -13.56 -5.49 -11.33
C HIS A 4 -14.53 -6.42 -10.61
N PHE A 5 -15.16 -5.95 -9.53
CA PHE A 5 -16.18 -6.69 -8.80
C PHE A 5 -17.39 -7.07 -9.66
N ASP A 6 -17.86 -6.18 -10.53
CA ASP A 6 -18.96 -6.47 -11.45
C ASP A 6 -18.61 -7.59 -12.45
N LYS A 7 -17.31 -7.75 -12.78
CA LYS A 7 -16.82 -8.79 -13.70
C LYS A 7 -16.46 -10.11 -13.00
N THR A 8 -15.87 -10.05 -11.81
CA THR A 8 -15.29 -11.23 -11.11
C THR A 8 -16.11 -11.67 -9.91
N GLY A 9 -17.02 -10.83 -9.42
CA GLY A 9 -17.77 -11.02 -8.17
C GLY A 9 -16.91 -10.86 -6.91
N LYS A 10 -15.67 -10.39 -7.02
CA LYS A 10 -14.69 -10.39 -5.94
C LYS A 10 -13.96 -9.06 -5.80
N CYS A 11 -13.49 -8.77 -4.58
CA CYS A 11 -12.75 -7.56 -4.26
C CYS A 11 -11.32 -7.65 -4.82
N SER A 12 -10.89 -6.63 -5.56
CA SER A 12 -9.58 -6.62 -6.23
C SER A 12 -8.39 -6.69 -5.27
N LEU A 13 -8.53 -6.14 -4.04
CA LEU A 13 -7.47 -6.23 -3.03
C LEU A 13 -7.44 -7.60 -2.32
N CYS A 14 -8.60 -8.26 -2.17
CA CYS A 14 -8.66 -9.60 -1.59
C CYS A 14 -8.10 -10.67 -2.53
N GLU A 15 -8.20 -10.47 -3.85
CA GLU A 15 -7.64 -11.38 -4.86
C GLU A 15 -6.23 -11.01 -5.32
N ALA A 16 -5.63 -9.95 -4.77
CA ALA A 16 -4.32 -9.50 -5.21
C ALA A 16 -3.31 -10.66 -5.06
N LYS A 17 -2.70 -11.07 -6.19
CA LYS A 17 -1.57 -11.99 -6.17
C LYS A 17 -0.36 -11.23 -5.68
N VAL A 18 0.02 -11.46 -4.44
CA VAL A 18 1.03 -10.64 -3.77
C VAL A 18 2.46 -11.16 -3.93
N ASP A 19 2.69 -12.40 -4.33
CA ASP A 19 3.98 -13.07 -4.11
C ASP A 19 5.22 -12.31 -4.64
N GLU A 20 5.15 -11.74 -5.85
CA GLU A 20 6.26 -11.01 -6.46
C GLU A 20 6.38 -9.55 -6.00
N ILE A 21 5.28 -8.99 -5.49
CA ILE A 21 5.18 -7.59 -5.08
C ILE A 21 5.08 -7.41 -3.56
N LEU A 22 5.17 -8.50 -2.80
CA LEU A 22 5.07 -8.55 -1.34
C LEU A 22 6.40 -8.15 -0.69
N ILE A 23 6.32 -7.22 0.24
CA ILE A 23 7.45 -6.77 1.05
C ILE A 23 7.47 -7.53 2.37
N ASP A 24 6.44 -7.37 3.21
CA ASP A 24 6.32 -8.02 4.53
C ASP A 24 4.86 -8.40 4.84
N LYS A 25 4.67 -9.30 5.80
CA LYS A 25 3.35 -9.67 6.35
C LYS A 25 3.38 -9.57 7.87
N SER A 26 2.28 -9.12 8.45
CA SER A 26 2.01 -9.18 9.88
C SER A 26 0.84 -10.12 10.15
N THR A 27 0.25 -10.06 11.35
CA THR A 27 -0.88 -10.95 11.72
C THR A 27 -2.14 -10.60 10.93
N HIS A 28 -2.44 -9.31 10.80
CA HIS A 28 -3.68 -8.79 10.22
C HIS A 28 -3.47 -8.02 8.92
N PHE A 29 -2.22 -7.71 8.55
CA PHE A 29 -1.89 -6.87 7.40
C PHE A 29 -0.78 -7.48 6.55
N PHE A 30 -0.64 -6.94 5.35
CA PHE A 30 0.50 -7.19 4.46
C PHE A 30 0.91 -5.89 3.76
N SER A 31 2.20 -5.75 3.45
CA SER A 31 2.74 -4.62 2.70
C SER A 31 3.18 -5.06 1.31
N ILE A 32 2.78 -4.30 0.28
CA ILE A 32 3.08 -4.57 -1.12
C ILE A 32 3.53 -3.31 -1.85
N VAL A 33 4.25 -3.49 -2.95
CA VAL A 33 4.38 -2.45 -3.99
C VAL A 33 3.22 -2.64 -4.98
N PRO A 34 2.37 -1.64 -5.22
CA PRO A 34 1.24 -1.79 -6.15
C PRO A 34 1.73 -2.14 -7.56
N PHE A 35 1.09 -3.11 -8.24
CA PHE A 35 1.45 -3.50 -9.61
C PHE A 35 1.46 -2.32 -10.60
N ALA A 36 0.57 -1.34 -10.41
CA ALA A 36 0.55 -0.09 -11.16
C ALA A 36 0.87 1.10 -10.24
N ALA A 37 1.98 1.00 -9.50
CA ALA A 37 2.47 2.05 -8.60
C ALA A 37 2.66 3.38 -9.35
N THR A 38 2.11 4.45 -8.79
CA THR A 38 2.20 5.81 -9.36
C THR A 38 3.58 6.41 -9.10
N TYR A 39 4.14 6.14 -7.93
CA TYR A 39 5.42 6.69 -7.50
C TYR A 39 6.47 5.58 -7.30
N PRO A 40 7.77 5.87 -7.54
CA PRO A 40 8.84 4.92 -7.24
C PRO A 40 8.88 4.61 -5.74
N PHE A 41 9.02 3.33 -5.40
CA PHE A 41 8.97 2.83 -4.02
C PHE A 41 7.68 3.19 -3.25
N GLU A 42 6.57 3.38 -3.96
CA GLU A 42 5.25 3.43 -3.34
C GLU A 42 4.92 2.11 -2.64
N VAL A 43 4.42 2.17 -1.41
CA VAL A 43 4.03 0.98 -0.64
C VAL A 43 2.60 1.10 -0.16
N TRP A 44 1.83 0.02 -0.30
CA TRP A 44 0.51 -0.11 0.32
C TRP A 44 0.57 -1.11 1.46
N ILE A 45 0.01 -0.73 2.62
CA ILE A 45 -0.31 -1.64 3.71
C ILE A 45 -1.81 -1.94 3.66
N VAL A 46 -2.15 -3.20 3.48
CA VAL A 46 -3.52 -3.66 3.21
C VAL A 46 -3.96 -4.67 4.29
N PRO A 47 -5.19 -4.57 4.82
CA PRO A 47 -5.76 -5.61 5.67
C PRO A 47 -5.85 -6.96 4.95
N GLN A 48 -5.54 -8.05 5.63
CA GLN A 48 -5.74 -9.40 5.11
C GLN A 48 -7.23 -9.73 4.98
N GLU A 49 -8.01 -9.35 5.98
CA GLU A 49 -9.47 -9.48 5.97
C GLU A 49 -10.11 -8.32 5.22
N HIS A 50 -11.16 -8.62 4.43
CA HIS A 50 -11.90 -7.57 3.74
C HIS A 50 -12.49 -6.56 4.73
N SER A 51 -12.00 -5.31 4.65
CA SER A 51 -12.50 -4.21 5.47
C SER A 51 -12.63 -2.94 4.65
N SER A 52 -13.83 -2.36 4.61
CA SER A 52 -14.11 -1.16 3.82
C SER A 52 -13.76 0.14 4.56
N HIS A 53 -13.87 0.16 5.88
CA HIS A 53 -13.70 1.37 6.68
C HIS A 53 -12.54 1.23 7.66
N PHE A 54 -11.62 2.19 7.61
CA PHE A 54 -10.49 2.27 8.52
C PHE A 54 -10.94 2.45 9.97
N GLN A 55 -12.03 3.20 10.20
CA GLN A 55 -12.58 3.45 11.54
C GLN A 55 -13.04 2.18 12.29
N LYS A 56 -13.15 1.03 11.60
CA LYS A 56 -13.50 -0.26 12.22
C LYS A 56 -12.28 -0.98 12.81
N LEU A 57 -11.09 -0.36 12.75
CA LEU A 57 -9.87 -0.89 13.33
C LEU A 57 -9.99 -0.97 14.86
N ASP A 58 -9.82 -2.17 15.41
CA ASP A 58 -9.74 -2.39 16.85
C ASP A 58 -8.31 -2.16 17.38
N CYS A 59 -8.15 -2.19 18.71
CA CYS A 59 -6.87 -1.93 19.36
C CYS A 59 -5.78 -2.96 19.00
N GLU A 60 -6.16 -4.21 18.76
CA GLU A 60 -5.22 -5.28 18.42
C GLU A 60 -4.67 -5.06 17.01
N LYS A 61 -5.57 -4.87 16.03
CA LYS A 61 -5.21 -4.56 14.65
C LYS A 61 -4.48 -3.23 14.54
N ALA A 62 -4.80 -2.24 15.38
CA ALA A 62 -4.06 -0.98 15.43
C ALA A 62 -2.60 -1.16 15.88
N ASN A 63 -2.34 -2.03 16.85
CA ASN A 63 -0.98 -2.33 17.30
C ASN A 63 -0.20 -3.08 16.21
N ASP A 64 -0.81 -4.10 15.59
CA ASP A 64 -0.22 -4.86 14.48
C ASP A 64 0.09 -3.94 13.27
N LEU A 65 -0.84 -3.06 12.90
CA LEU A 65 -0.65 -2.04 11.86
C LEU A 65 0.50 -1.09 12.22
N GLY A 66 0.59 -0.63 13.47
CA GLY A 66 1.66 0.24 13.94
C GLY A 66 3.03 -0.41 13.83
N GLY A 67 3.13 -1.71 14.16
CA GLY A 67 4.33 -2.52 13.98
C GLY A 67 4.76 -2.62 12.51
N LEU A 68 3.83 -3.01 11.63
CA LEU A 68 4.12 -3.13 10.19
C LEU A 68 4.43 -1.79 9.54
N LEU A 69 3.71 -0.72 9.90
CA LEU A 69 3.98 0.64 9.42
C LEU A 69 5.38 1.09 9.84
N LYS A 70 5.77 0.88 11.10
CA LYS A 70 7.11 1.19 11.60
C LYS A 70 8.17 0.40 10.83
N LEU A 71 7.95 -0.89 10.60
CA LEU A 71 8.87 -1.74 9.84
C LEU A 71 9.09 -1.19 8.42
N VAL A 72 8.02 -0.94 7.69
CA VAL A 72 8.08 -0.42 6.31
C VAL A 72 8.78 0.94 6.25
N LEU A 73 8.44 1.87 7.16
CA LEU A 73 9.07 3.19 7.21
C LEU A 73 10.57 3.11 7.52
N ARG A 74 10.99 2.20 8.41
CA ARG A 74 12.41 1.96 8.69
C ARG A 74 13.12 1.38 7.47
N LYS A 75 12.49 0.45 6.74
CA LYS A 75 13.05 -0.11 5.51
C LYS A 75 13.24 0.95 4.43
N ILE A 76 12.22 1.78 4.20
CA ILE A 76 12.28 2.95 3.31
C ILE A 76 13.41 3.90 3.74
N SER A 77 13.47 4.24 5.04
CA SER A 77 14.49 5.14 5.56
C SER A 77 15.91 4.61 5.34
N MET A 78 16.15 3.32 5.62
CA MET A 78 17.48 2.73 5.45
C MET A 78 17.88 2.59 3.98
N GLN A 79 16.96 2.12 3.14
CA GLN A 79 17.25 1.80 1.74
C GLN A 79 17.34 3.03 0.85
N LEU A 80 16.61 4.10 1.18
CA LEU A 80 16.46 5.30 0.34
C LEU A 80 17.13 6.54 0.95
N ASN A 81 18.06 6.35 1.90
CA ASN A 81 18.79 7.44 2.58
C ASN A 81 17.88 8.46 3.29
N ASN A 82 16.89 7.95 4.01
CA ASN A 82 15.96 8.70 4.85
C ASN A 82 15.26 9.85 4.10
N PRO A 83 14.51 9.55 3.03
CA PRO A 83 13.84 10.57 2.25
C PRO A 83 12.64 11.14 3.03
N PRO A 84 12.20 12.38 2.72
CA PRO A 84 10.87 12.82 3.11
C PRO A 84 9.82 11.84 2.57
N PHE A 85 8.72 11.65 3.30
CA PHE A 85 7.63 10.79 2.86
C PHE A 85 6.29 11.37 3.29
N ASN A 86 5.23 10.96 2.59
CA ASN A 86 3.85 11.16 3.01
C ASN A 86 3.18 9.79 3.16
N PHE A 87 2.18 9.70 4.03
CA PHE A 87 1.26 8.56 4.00
C PHE A 87 -0.19 9.04 3.98
N MET A 88 -1.05 8.25 3.35
CA MET A 88 -2.45 8.55 3.14
C MET A 88 -3.28 7.31 3.44
N ILE A 89 -4.36 7.48 4.20
CA ILE A 89 -5.33 6.42 4.44
C ILE A 89 -6.43 6.53 3.39
N GLN A 90 -6.55 5.52 2.54
CA GLN A 90 -7.60 5.41 1.54
C GLN A 90 -8.72 4.56 2.12
N THR A 91 -9.83 5.19 2.50
CA THR A 91 -10.96 4.50 3.16
C THR A 91 -12.29 4.78 2.47
N SER A 92 -13.30 3.97 2.77
CA SER A 92 -14.63 4.10 2.19
C SER A 92 -15.26 5.46 2.49
N PRO A 93 -15.97 6.07 1.51
CA PRO A 93 -16.82 7.24 1.76
C PRO A 93 -17.78 6.99 2.93
N VAL A 94 -18.04 8.04 3.71
CA VAL A 94 -18.89 7.96 4.92
C VAL A 94 -20.30 7.47 4.62
N GLN A 95 -20.83 7.82 3.44
CA GLN A 95 -22.19 7.46 3.01
C GLN A 95 -22.27 6.12 2.27
N ALA A 96 -21.16 5.43 2.06
CA ALA A 96 -21.15 4.14 1.37
C ALA A 96 -21.94 3.10 2.20
N LYS A 97 -22.89 2.42 1.54
CA LYS A 97 -23.78 1.44 2.17
C LYS A 97 -24.06 0.27 1.23
N GLY A 98 -24.50 -0.84 1.82
CA GLY A 98 -25.01 -1.99 1.08
C GLY A 98 -23.96 -2.61 0.15
N PRO A 99 -24.31 -2.93 -1.11
CA PRO A 99 -23.44 -3.66 -2.04
C PRO A 99 -22.08 -3.00 -2.30
N GLN A 100 -21.96 -1.69 -2.10
CA GLN A 100 -20.70 -0.96 -2.32
C GLN A 100 -19.58 -1.43 -1.38
N LEU A 101 -19.95 -1.86 -0.18
CA LEU A 101 -19.00 -2.33 0.83
C LEU A 101 -18.33 -3.64 0.41
N ALA A 102 -18.91 -4.41 -0.51
CA ALA A 102 -18.35 -5.69 -0.95
C ALA A 102 -17.07 -5.53 -1.80
N TYR A 103 -16.87 -4.37 -2.43
CA TYR A 103 -15.69 -4.12 -3.28
C TYR A 103 -14.79 -2.99 -2.80
N ILE A 104 -15.22 -2.19 -1.80
CA ILE A 104 -14.38 -1.19 -1.18
C ILE A 104 -13.56 -1.85 -0.08
N HIS A 105 -12.24 -1.78 -0.20
CA HIS A 105 -11.29 -2.29 0.78
C HIS A 105 -10.27 -1.18 1.05
N TRP A 106 -10.18 -0.76 2.31
CA TRP A 106 -9.28 0.32 2.72
C TRP A 106 -7.82 -0.13 2.72
N PHE A 107 -6.90 0.81 2.53
CA PHE A 107 -5.46 0.58 2.67
C PHE A 107 -4.74 1.87 3.09
N LEU A 108 -3.51 1.74 3.58
CA LEU A 108 -2.61 2.84 3.87
C LEU A 108 -1.53 2.91 2.78
N GLN A 109 -1.44 4.03 2.09
CA GLN A 109 -0.47 4.30 1.04
C GLN A 109 0.70 5.11 1.62
N ILE A 110 1.93 4.74 1.30
CA ILE A 110 3.16 5.43 1.69
C ILE A 110 3.88 5.83 0.40
N VAL A 111 4.26 7.11 0.29
CA VAL A 111 4.95 7.66 -0.87
C VAL A 111 6.23 8.35 -0.40
N PRO A 112 7.42 7.74 -0.59
CA PRO A 112 8.69 8.43 -0.41
C PRO A 112 8.89 9.46 -1.53
N GLN A 113 9.35 10.66 -1.16
CA GLN A 113 9.56 11.76 -2.10
C GLN A 113 10.93 11.62 -2.78
N LEU A 114 10.97 10.98 -3.94
CA LEU A 114 12.20 10.70 -4.69
C LEU A 114 12.37 11.57 -5.95
N SER A 115 11.27 12.02 -6.55
CA SER A 115 11.27 12.85 -7.75
C SER A 115 10.11 13.84 -7.74
N GLY A 116 10.26 14.92 -8.51
CA GLY A 116 9.18 15.86 -8.81
C GLY A 116 8.42 15.46 -10.07
N VAL A 117 7.36 16.21 -10.37
CA VAL A 117 6.58 16.10 -11.61
C VAL A 117 6.90 17.26 -12.55
N GLY A 118 6.74 17.05 -13.86
CA GLY A 118 6.91 18.05 -14.89
C GLY A 118 5.60 18.38 -15.61
N GLY A 119 5.71 19.01 -16.78
CA GLY A 119 4.56 19.42 -17.58
C GLY A 119 3.75 18.25 -18.15
N PHE A 120 4.35 17.08 -18.33
CA PHE A 120 3.65 15.88 -18.82
C PHE A 120 2.63 15.37 -17.80
N GLU A 121 3.06 15.15 -16.56
CA GLU A 121 2.20 14.65 -15.49
C GLU A 121 1.10 15.66 -15.17
N ILE A 122 1.44 16.95 -15.11
CA ILE A 122 0.48 18.03 -14.87
C ILE A 122 -0.56 18.09 -16.00
N GLY A 123 -0.13 17.99 -17.26
CA GLY A 123 -1.01 18.12 -18.43
C GLY A 123 -1.89 16.90 -18.69
N THR A 124 -1.47 15.70 -18.26
CA THR A 124 -2.13 14.44 -18.63
C THR A 124 -2.76 13.69 -17.44
N GLY A 125 -2.30 13.94 -16.23
CA GLY A 125 -2.62 13.11 -15.06
C GLY A 125 -1.98 11.71 -15.10
N CYS A 126 -1.12 11.42 -16.07
CA CYS A 126 -0.35 10.18 -16.16
C CYS A 126 1.03 10.38 -15.54
N TYR A 127 1.47 9.45 -14.70
CA TYR A 127 2.74 9.52 -14.00
C TYR A 127 3.78 8.59 -14.61
N ILE A 128 5.05 9.01 -14.56
CA ILE A 128 6.18 8.21 -15.01
C ILE A 128 6.86 7.61 -13.77
N ASN A 129 6.76 6.29 -13.63
CA ASN A 129 7.46 5.55 -12.59
C ASN A 129 8.72 4.88 -13.18
N PRO A 130 9.93 5.28 -12.75
CA PRO A 130 11.18 4.71 -13.28
C PRO A 130 11.55 3.35 -12.68
N VAL A 131 10.80 2.85 -11.69
CA VAL A 131 11.10 1.59 -10.98
C VAL A 131 9.91 0.64 -11.09
N PHE A 132 10.17 -0.57 -11.60
CA PHE A 132 9.15 -1.63 -11.63
C PHE A 132 8.78 -2.08 -10.21
N PRO A 133 7.51 -2.45 -9.98
CA PRO A 133 7.06 -2.84 -8.64
C PRO A 133 7.76 -4.10 -8.12
N GLU A 134 8.13 -5.03 -8.99
CA GLU A 134 8.86 -6.26 -8.65
C GLU A 134 10.26 -5.94 -8.11
N ASP A 135 10.96 -5.00 -8.75
CA ASP A 135 12.29 -4.56 -8.32
C ASP A 135 12.21 -3.80 -6.99
N ALA A 136 11.26 -2.88 -6.86
CA ALA A 136 11.05 -2.14 -5.60
C ALA A 136 10.68 -3.07 -4.45
N ALA A 137 9.80 -4.05 -4.68
CA ALA A 137 9.40 -5.03 -3.67
C ALA A 137 10.60 -5.88 -3.24
N LYS A 138 11.38 -6.39 -4.19
CA LYS A 138 12.60 -7.15 -3.92
C LYS A 138 13.60 -6.33 -3.10
N VAL A 139 13.89 -5.10 -3.53
CA VAL A 139 14.83 -4.21 -2.85
C VAL A 139 14.39 -3.96 -1.41
N LEU A 140 13.12 -3.64 -1.16
CA LEU A 140 12.60 -3.39 0.20
C LEU A 140 12.54 -4.66 1.05
N LYS A 141 12.30 -5.83 0.43
CA LYS A 141 12.27 -7.12 1.12
C LYS A 141 13.65 -7.54 1.63
N GLU A 142 14.71 -7.25 0.88
CA GLU A 142 16.11 -7.60 1.21
C GLU A 142 16.74 -6.66 2.27
N VAL A 143 16.02 -5.63 2.72
CA VAL A 143 16.50 -4.67 3.72
C VAL A 143 16.59 -5.31 5.11
N ASN A 144 17.82 -5.53 5.58
CA ASN A 144 18.12 -6.04 6.91
C ASN A 144 18.28 -4.90 7.92
N LEU A 145 17.27 -4.68 8.76
CA LEU A 145 17.33 -3.63 9.78
C LEU A 145 18.25 -4.05 10.94
N PRO A 146 19.24 -3.23 11.33
CA PRO A 146 20.03 -3.51 12.53
C PRO A 146 19.14 -3.39 13.77
N GLY A 147 19.13 -4.44 14.60
CA GLY A 147 18.52 -4.43 15.94
C GLY A 147 17.34 -5.36 16.21
N GLU A 148 17.18 -6.46 15.46
CA GLU A 148 16.33 -7.60 15.89
C GLU A 148 17.24 -8.82 16.15
N ALA A 149 17.88 -8.80 17.32
CA ALA A 149 18.51 -9.94 17.99
C ALA A 149 17.99 -9.98 19.43
#